data_AF-A0A3D0S2L7-F1
#
_entry.id   AF-A0A3D0S2L7-F1
#
_cell.length_a   1.000
_cell.length_b   1.000
_cell.length_c   1.000
_cell.angle_alpha   90.00
_cell.angle_beta   90.00
_cell.angle_gamma   90.00
#
_symmetry.space_group_name_H-M   'P 1'
#
loop_
_entity.id
_entity.type
_entity.pdbx_description
1 polymer ?
#
loop_
_entity_poly.entity_id
_entity_poly.type
_entity_poly.pdbx_seq_one_letter_code
_entity_poly.pdbx_strand_id
1 'polypeptide(L)'
;LAIAVGRVRESHDPRAGRPDWFGFVTFSLALGSLVYGLIRAGQTSWDDSRVVFCLVAAAVLLVAFVIIQLRGTHPMFDLTLLRKPTFTGGLVAAFGVSASVFSLLTYLVIYVQNVLGYSAVEAGVRFLFLSAAAFVSAAVAGRLTVVVPAKWLIAPGFAVLGVGLLLIHGIDVDSTWTHLIPGLIVSGLGIGLINTPLASTAVGVVSVERSGMASGINSTFRQVGVATGIAVLGTIFSHQIADGIRSGLADTPAAGQSDQVATAVTGGQVGAVIQASPPGVRDQIAAVATSSFVDALNHITLIATVLAFVCAVVCFVTIRQQDFVQGGPGAPGGH
;
A
#
# COMPACT_ATOMS: atom_id res chain seq x y z
N LEU A 1 11.47 12.38 24.64
CA LEU A 1 10.45 12.15 25.70
C LEU A 1 10.25 13.36 26.59
N ALA A 2 11.27 13.90 27.28
CA ALA A 2 11.12 15.09 28.14
C ALA A 2 10.60 16.36 27.40
N ILE A 3 11.01 16.59 26.15
CA ILE A 3 10.54 17.71 25.33
C ILE A 3 9.07 17.53 24.88
N ALA A 4 8.63 16.29 24.69
CA ALA A 4 7.24 16.00 24.32
C ALA A 4 6.29 16.28 25.50
N VAL A 5 6.67 15.88 26.71
CA VAL A 5 5.88 16.12 27.93
C VAL A 5 5.79 17.62 28.28
N GLY A 6 6.85 18.40 28.03
CA GLY A 6 6.88 19.83 28.37
C GLY A 6 6.20 20.77 27.36
N ARG A 7 5.96 20.34 26.11
CA ARG A 7 5.45 21.22 25.04
C ARG A 7 4.18 20.72 24.35
N VAL A 8 3.81 19.46 24.51
CA VAL A 8 2.56 18.93 23.95
C VAL A 8 1.46 19.19 24.96
N ARG A 9 0.65 20.23 24.71
CA ARG A 9 -0.67 20.37 25.33
C ARG A 9 -1.48 19.14 24.92
N GLU A 10 -1.77 18.26 25.87
CA GLU A 10 -2.65 17.12 25.63
C GLU A 10 -3.98 17.64 25.08
N SER A 11 -4.40 17.07 23.94
CA SER A 11 -5.71 17.34 23.37
C SER A 11 -6.73 16.58 24.21
N HIS A 12 -7.16 17.20 25.31
CA HIS A 12 -8.14 16.65 26.23
C HIS A 12 -9.54 17.06 25.76
N ASP A 13 -10.36 16.11 25.30
CA ASP A 13 -11.77 16.37 25.01
C ASP A 13 -12.51 16.63 26.33
N PRO A 14 -13.00 17.85 26.59
CA PRO A 14 -13.71 18.19 27.84
C PRO A 14 -15.05 17.44 27.99
N ARG A 15 -15.50 16.73 26.95
CA ARG A 15 -16.75 15.95 26.89
C ARG A 15 -16.52 14.46 26.69
N ALA A 16 -15.35 13.92 27.07
CA ALA A 16 -15.06 12.49 26.95
C ALA A 16 -16.14 11.66 27.69
N GLY A 17 -17.07 11.09 26.91
CA GLY A 17 -18.05 10.13 27.39
C GLY A 17 -17.40 8.79 27.72
N ARG A 18 -18.23 7.79 28.07
CA ARG A 18 -17.72 6.42 28.33
C ARG A 18 -17.07 5.88 27.05
N PRO A 19 -15.88 5.23 27.14
CA PRO A 19 -15.23 4.62 25.97
C PRO A 19 -16.14 3.59 25.29
N ASP A 20 -16.17 3.63 23.96
CA ASP A 20 -16.90 2.66 23.14
C ASP A 20 -16.15 1.33 23.03
N TRP A 21 -16.21 0.55 24.12
CA TRP A 21 -15.55 -0.75 24.20
C TRP A 21 -16.08 -1.76 23.17
N PHE A 22 -17.38 -1.72 22.87
CA PHE A 22 -17.97 -2.63 21.88
C PHE A 22 -17.50 -2.29 20.47
N GLY A 23 -17.48 -1.00 20.10
CA GLY A 23 -16.91 -0.54 18.84
C GLY A 23 -15.43 -0.87 18.73
N PHE A 24 -14.66 -0.64 19.79
CA PHE A 24 -13.24 -0.95 19.82
C PHE A 24 -12.94 -2.44 19.60
N VAL A 25 -13.62 -3.33 20.34
CA VAL A 25 -13.41 -4.78 20.24
C VAL A 25 -13.84 -5.30 18.87
N THR A 26 -15.04 -4.93 18.40
CA THR A 26 -15.54 -5.38 17.10
C THR A 26 -14.65 -4.90 15.95
N PHE A 27 -14.23 -3.64 15.97
CA PHE A 27 -13.32 -3.09 14.95
C PHE A 27 -11.94 -3.73 14.97
N SER A 28 -11.36 -3.91 16.16
CA SER A 28 -10.02 -4.51 16.31
C SER A 28 -10.00 -5.96 15.83
N LEU A 29 -11.01 -6.75 16.20
CA LEU A 29 -11.15 -8.12 15.72
C LEU A 29 -11.39 -8.16 14.21
N ALA A 30 -12.25 -7.26 13.69
CA ALA A 30 -12.52 -7.20 12.26
C ALA A 30 -11.26 -6.90 11.45
N LEU A 31 -10.51 -5.87 11.86
CA LEU A 31 -9.28 -5.46 11.20
C LEU A 31 -8.19 -6.54 11.30
N GLY A 32 -8.06 -7.16 12.47
CA GLY A 32 -7.13 -8.27 12.69
C GLY A 32 -7.45 -9.46 11.78
N SER A 33 -8.72 -9.88 11.73
CA SER A 33 -9.17 -10.96 10.84
C SER A 33 -9.00 -10.60 9.37
N LEU A 34 -9.29 -9.36 8.96
CA LEU A 34 -9.15 -8.90 7.58
C LEU A 34 -7.68 -8.94 7.13
N VAL A 35 -6.80 -8.28 7.89
CA VAL A 35 -5.38 -8.19 7.56
C VAL A 35 -4.73 -9.57 7.58
N TYR A 36 -5.05 -10.40 8.58
CA TYR A 36 -4.55 -11.77 8.65
C TYR A 36 -5.05 -12.60 7.45
N GLY A 37 -6.34 -12.54 7.14
CA GLY A 37 -6.94 -13.25 6.00
C GLY A 37 -6.28 -12.86 4.67
N LEU A 38 -6.06 -11.57 4.44
CA LEU A 38 -5.41 -11.05 3.23
C LEU A 38 -3.94 -11.49 3.12
N ILE A 39 -3.16 -11.37 4.20
CA ILE A 39 -1.76 -11.83 4.21
C ILE A 39 -1.69 -13.34 3.94
N ARG A 40 -2.56 -14.11 4.61
CA ARG A 40 -2.63 -15.57 4.45
C ARG A 40 -3.04 -15.96 3.03
N ALA A 41 -4.01 -15.27 2.44
CA ALA A 41 -4.46 -15.49 1.06
C ALA A 41 -3.30 -15.33 0.07
N GLY A 42 -2.50 -14.27 0.21
CA GLY A 42 -1.33 -14.04 -0.64
C GLY A 42 -0.18 -15.04 -0.44
N GLN A 43 -0.14 -15.77 0.68
CA GLN A 43 0.90 -16.77 0.96
C GLN A 43 0.50 -18.20 0.61
N THR A 44 -0.81 -18.51 0.57
CA THR A 44 -1.31 -19.88 0.47
C THR A 44 -2.27 -20.01 -0.70
N SER A 45 -3.56 -19.79 -0.46
CA SER A 45 -4.60 -19.74 -1.48
C SER A 45 -5.83 -19.02 -0.92
N TRP A 46 -6.66 -18.48 -1.80
CA TRP A 46 -7.96 -17.91 -1.43
C TRP A 46 -8.96 -18.97 -0.96
N ASP A 47 -8.77 -20.23 -1.37
CA ASP A 47 -9.64 -21.36 -1.02
C ASP A 47 -9.28 -22.01 0.33
N ASP A 48 -8.21 -21.56 1.00
CA ASP A 48 -7.89 -22.03 2.36
C ASP A 48 -9.07 -21.71 3.29
N SER A 49 -9.64 -22.73 3.95
CA SER A 49 -10.79 -22.57 4.84
C SER A 49 -10.56 -21.55 5.95
N ARG A 50 -9.30 -21.35 6.38
CA ARG A 50 -8.93 -20.31 7.36
C ARG A 50 -8.99 -18.91 6.75
N VAL A 51 -8.56 -18.75 5.49
CA VAL A 51 -8.67 -17.48 4.76
C VAL A 51 -10.14 -17.10 4.62
N VAL A 52 -10.97 -18.01 4.11
CA VAL A 52 -12.42 -17.80 3.96
C VAL A 52 -13.06 -17.46 5.30
N PHE A 53 -12.76 -18.23 6.35
CA PHE A 53 -13.26 -17.95 7.71
C PHE A 53 -12.88 -16.56 8.19
N CYS A 54 -11.61 -16.15 8.05
CA CYS A 54 -11.14 -14.84 8.48
C CYS A 54 -11.78 -13.69 7.70
N LEU A 55 -11.96 -13.84 6.38
CA LEU A 55 -12.62 -12.83 5.54
C LEU A 55 -14.11 -12.70 5.86
N VAL A 56 -14.81 -13.82 6.06
CA VAL A 56 -16.22 -13.83 6.49
C VAL A 56 -16.36 -13.23 7.89
N ALA A 57 -15.51 -13.62 8.83
CA ALA A 57 -15.50 -13.07 10.18
C ALA A 57 -15.25 -11.56 10.17
N ALA A 58 -14.29 -11.09 9.37
CA ALA A 58 -14.02 -9.68 9.18
C ALA A 58 -15.26 -8.94 8.63
N ALA A 59 -15.91 -9.48 7.61
CA ALA A 59 -17.12 -8.88 7.04
C ALA A 59 -18.25 -8.77 8.07
N VAL A 60 -18.52 -9.86 8.81
CA VAL A 60 -19.55 -9.89 9.86
C VAL A 60 -19.21 -8.90 10.98
N LEU A 61 -17.96 -8.85 11.44
CA LEU A 61 -17.53 -7.95 12.50
C LEU A 61 -17.53 -6.48 12.06
N LEU A 62 -17.20 -6.17 10.79
CA LEU A 62 -17.34 -4.82 10.23
C LEU A 62 -18.81 -4.39 10.17
N VAL A 63 -19.71 -5.27 9.74
CA VAL A 63 -21.16 -4.99 9.74
C VAL A 63 -21.66 -4.76 11.17
N ALA A 64 -21.25 -5.60 12.12
CA ALA A 64 -21.57 -5.41 13.53
C ALA A 64 -21.02 -4.09 14.06
N PHE A 65 -19.78 -3.74 13.73
CA PHE A 65 -19.17 -2.46 14.08
C PHE A 65 -19.99 -1.28 13.56
N VAL A 66 -20.36 -1.28 12.28
CA VAL A 66 -21.19 -0.21 11.68
C VAL A 66 -22.54 -0.09 12.40
N ILE A 67 -23.21 -1.21 12.70
CA ILE A 67 -24.47 -1.21 13.44
C ILE A 67 -24.28 -0.63 14.84
N ILE A 68 -23.20 -0.98 15.54
CA ILE A 68 -22.86 -0.45 16.87
C ILE A 68 -22.61 1.06 16.79
N GLN A 69 -21.85 1.54 15.80
CA GLN A 69 -21.57 2.97 15.63
C GLN A 69 -22.84 3.76 15.30
N LEU A 70 -23.77 3.21 14.51
CA LEU A 70 -25.03 3.87 14.15
C LEU A 70 -26.03 3.93 15.31
N ARG A 71 -25.98 2.98 16.25
CA ARG A 71 -26.92 2.89 17.39
C ARG A 71 -26.34 3.44 18.70
N GLY A 72 -25.02 3.58 18.79
CA GLY A 72 -24.31 3.99 20.01
C GLY A 72 -24.48 5.47 20.34
N THR A 73 -24.49 5.79 21.63
CA THR A 73 -24.60 7.17 22.12
C THR A 73 -23.28 7.95 22.08
N HIS A 74 -22.14 7.24 22.08
CA HIS A 74 -20.79 7.80 22.03
C HIS A 74 -19.94 6.99 21.05
N PRO A 75 -20.19 7.07 19.73
CA PRO A 75 -19.49 6.26 18.74
C PRO A 75 -17.99 6.58 18.69
N MET A 76 -17.16 5.53 18.63
CA MET A 76 -15.72 5.64 18.40
C MET A 76 -15.39 6.34 17.07
N PHE A 77 -16.22 6.15 16.04
CA PHE A 77 -16.02 6.72 14.71
C PHE A 77 -17.28 7.45 14.24
N ASP A 78 -17.13 8.76 13.98
CA ASP A 78 -18.22 9.55 13.44
C ASP A 78 -18.37 9.30 11.94
N LEU A 79 -19.29 8.40 11.58
CA LEU A 79 -19.61 8.02 10.21
C LEU A 79 -20.08 9.20 9.35
N THR A 80 -20.51 10.32 9.95
CA THR A 80 -20.87 11.52 9.17
C THR A 80 -19.68 12.15 8.47
N LEU A 81 -18.45 11.89 8.94
CA LEU A 81 -17.22 12.33 8.28
C LEU A 81 -17.04 11.68 6.90
N LEU A 82 -17.49 10.44 6.69
CA LEU A 82 -17.46 9.79 5.38
C LEU A 82 -18.37 10.47 4.34
N ARG A 83 -19.33 11.29 4.79
CA ARG A 83 -20.14 12.12 3.89
C ARG A 83 -19.37 13.33 3.37
N LYS A 84 -18.27 13.74 4.02
CA LYS A 84 -17.40 14.82 3.54
C LYS A 84 -16.50 14.28 2.42
N PRO A 85 -16.64 14.77 1.17
CA PRO A 85 -15.85 14.29 0.04
C PRO A 85 -14.34 14.36 0.30
N THR A 86 -13.87 15.42 0.96
CA THR A 86 -12.44 15.59 1.27
C THR A 86 -11.91 14.56 2.27
N PHE A 87 -12.71 14.18 3.26
CA PHE A 87 -12.31 13.15 4.23
C PHE A 87 -12.20 11.79 3.55
N THR A 88 -13.21 11.42 2.77
CA THR A 88 -13.21 10.18 1.96
C THR A 88 -12.07 10.18 0.94
N GLY A 89 -11.80 11.32 0.31
CA GLY A 89 -10.64 11.50 -0.58
C GLY A 89 -9.30 11.28 0.12
N GLY A 90 -9.16 11.73 1.36
CA GLY A 90 -8.00 11.45 2.21
C GLY A 90 -7.85 9.95 2.52
N LEU A 91 -8.95 9.26 2.87
CA LEU A 91 -8.92 7.81 3.11
C LEU A 91 -8.56 7.02 1.84
N VAL A 92 -9.08 7.43 0.68
CA VAL A 92 -8.70 6.87 -0.62
C VAL A 92 -7.22 7.12 -0.91
N ALA A 93 -6.70 8.31 -0.61
CA ALA A 93 -5.27 8.60 -0.77
C ALA A 93 -4.41 7.71 0.14
N ALA A 94 -4.79 7.55 1.41
CA ALA A 94 -4.08 6.68 2.36
C ALA A 94 -4.08 5.22 1.89
N PHE A 95 -5.24 4.70 1.47
CA PHE A 95 -5.35 3.36 0.92
C PHE A 95 -4.56 3.22 -0.37
N GLY A 96 -4.71 4.16 -1.30
CA GLY A 96 -4.15 4.13 -2.65
C GLY A 96 -2.63 4.13 -2.66
N VAL A 97 -1.99 5.00 -1.87
CA VAL A 97 -0.53 5.00 -1.75
C VAL A 97 -0.01 3.71 -1.13
N SER A 98 -0.73 3.18 -0.14
CA SER A 98 -0.39 1.92 0.52
C SER A 98 -0.57 0.69 -0.38
N ALA A 99 -1.67 0.60 -1.13
CA ALA A 99 -2.00 -0.52 -1.99
C ALA A 99 -1.21 -0.52 -3.32
N SER A 100 -0.64 0.62 -3.70
CA SER A 100 0.22 0.74 -4.89
C SER A 100 1.69 0.46 -4.53
N VAL A 101 2.45 1.51 -4.17
CA VAL A 101 3.90 1.43 -4.04
C VAL A 101 4.37 0.62 -2.84
N PHE A 102 3.68 0.71 -1.70
CA PHE A 102 4.10 -0.02 -0.50
C PHE A 102 3.84 -1.53 -0.63
N SER A 103 2.76 -1.93 -1.28
CA SER A 103 2.53 -3.33 -1.63
C SER A 103 3.47 -3.82 -2.72
N LEU A 104 3.74 -3.02 -3.76
CA LEU A 104 4.70 -3.37 -4.81
C LEU A 104 6.13 -3.53 -4.27
N LEU A 105 6.49 -2.74 -3.24
CA LEU A 105 7.81 -2.80 -2.61
C LEU A 105 8.16 -4.20 -2.12
N THR A 106 7.18 -4.98 -1.64
CA THR A 106 7.38 -6.38 -1.26
C THR A 106 7.94 -7.20 -2.42
N TYR A 107 7.37 -7.08 -3.61
CA TYR A 107 7.81 -7.81 -4.80
C TYR A 107 9.13 -7.29 -5.37
N LEU A 108 9.36 -5.97 -5.31
CA LEU A 108 10.66 -5.40 -5.69
C LEU A 108 11.79 -5.85 -4.76
N VAL A 109 11.51 -6.01 -3.47
CA VAL A 109 12.48 -6.57 -2.51
C VAL A 109 12.77 -8.03 -2.85
N ILE A 110 11.74 -8.82 -3.15
CA ILE A 110 11.90 -10.22 -3.60
C ILE A 110 12.72 -10.28 -4.89
N TYR A 111 12.48 -9.39 -5.86
CA TYR A 111 13.26 -9.29 -7.09
C TYR A 111 14.75 -9.01 -6.82
N VAL A 112 15.04 -7.95 -6.06
CA VAL A 112 16.41 -7.53 -5.78
C VAL A 112 17.18 -8.60 -4.99
N GLN A 113 16.52 -9.33 -4.10
CA GLN A 113 17.17 -10.37 -3.29
C GLN A 113 17.26 -11.72 -3.99
N ASN A 114 16.16 -12.24 -4.54
CA ASN A 114 16.08 -13.61 -5.07
C ASN A 114 16.49 -13.71 -6.54
N VAL A 115 16.29 -12.66 -7.35
CA VAL A 115 16.65 -12.66 -8.77
C VAL A 115 18.02 -12.02 -8.98
N LEU A 116 18.24 -10.83 -8.42
CA LEU A 116 19.55 -10.13 -8.55
C LEU A 116 20.60 -10.61 -7.54
N GLY A 117 20.21 -11.44 -6.56
CA GLY A 117 21.14 -12.07 -5.63
C GLY A 117 21.72 -11.14 -4.56
N TYR A 118 21.15 -9.95 -4.35
CA TYR A 118 21.63 -9.02 -3.33
C TYR A 118 21.22 -9.44 -1.92
N SER A 119 22.09 -9.18 -0.95
CA SER A 119 21.75 -9.34 0.46
C SER A 119 20.65 -8.36 0.91
N ALA A 120 20.01 -8.65 2.05
CA ALA A 120 18.99 -7.77 2.63
C ALA A 120 19.53 -6.34 2.92
N VAL A 121 20.79 -6.23 3.34
CA VAL A 121 21.45 -4.93 3.58
C VAL A 121 21.63 -4.18 2.27
N GLU A 122 22.10 -4.85 1.22
CA GLU A 122 22.29 -4.28 -0.11
C GLU A 122 20.98 -3.84 -0.75
N ALA A 123 19.90 -4.61 -0.57
CA ALA A 123 18.56 -4.23 -0.97
C ALA A 123 18.12 -2.96 -0.22
N GLY A 124 18.30 -2.92 1.10
CA GLY A 124 17.98 -1.76 1.94
C GLY A 124 18.68 -0.48 1.48
N VAL A 125 19.98 -0.56 1.17
CA VAL A 125 20.76 0.58 0.63
C VAL A 125 20.18 1.08 -0.70
N ARG A 126 19.72 0.19 -1.58
CA ARG A 126 19.11 0.58 -2.87
C ARG A 126 17.73 1.22 -2.69
N PHE A 127 16.94 0.79 -1.71
CA PHE A 127 15.66 1.46 -1.40
C PHE A 127 15.83 2.80 -0.65
N LEU A 128 17.06 3.21 -0.31
CA LEU A 128 17.34 4.57 0.16
C LEU A 128 17.05 5.61 -0.91
N PHE A 129 17.16 5.31 -2.21
CA PHE A 129 16.81 6.26 -3.27
C PHE A 129 15.34 6.69 -3.18
N LEU A 130 14.44 5.72 -2.95
CA LEU A 130 13.02 5.96 -2.70
C LEU A 130 12.81 6.82 -1.45
N SER A 131 13.45 6.42 -0.34
CA SER A 131 13.28 7.08 0.96
C SER A 131 13.85 8.51 0.98
N ALA A 132 15.00 8.72 0.36
CA ALA A 132 15.65 10.03 0.26
C ALA A 132 14.83 10.98 -0.62
N ALA A 133 14.34 10.51 -1.76
CA ALA A 133 13.47 11.32 -2.61
C ALA A 133 12.13 11.66 -1.92
N ALA A 134 11.54 10.71 -1.18
CA ALA A 134 10.37 10.95 -0.35
C ALA A 134 10.63 11.97 0.76
N PHE A 135 11.78 11.92 1.41
CA PHE A 135 12.17 12.89 2.43
C PHE A 135 12.33 14.30 1.86
N VAL A 136 13.05 14.44 0.74
CA VAL A 136 13.28 15.74 0.08
C VAL A 136 11.94 16.34 -0.39
N SER A 137 11.11 15.56 -1.08
CA SER A 137 9.80 16.02 -1.55
C SER A 137 8.85 16.33 -0.39
N ALA A 138 8.88 15.58 0.71
CA ALA A 138 8.08 15.87 1.90
C ALA A 138 8.44 17.23 2.52
N ALA A 139 9.72 17.57 2.58
CA ALA A 139 10.18 18.87 3.07
C ALA A 139 9.71 20.03 2.18
N VAL A 140 9.75 19.86 0.86
CA VAL A 140 9.22 20.83 -0.11
C VAL A 140 7.69 20.94 0.03
N ALA A 141 7.00 19.81 0.08
CA ALA A 141 5.55 19.74 0.24
C ALA A 141 5.08 20.43 1.52
N GLY A 142 5.81 20.30 2.62
CA GLY A 142 5.46 20.95 3.90
C GLY A 142 5.50 22.47 3.86
N ARG A 143 6.38 23.05 3.03
CA ARG A 143 6.34 24.51 2.76
C ARG A 143 5.20 24.87 1.82
N LEU A 144 4.98 24.06 0.79
CA LEU A 144 3.91 24.29 -0.18
C LEU A 144 2.52 24.19 0.45
N THR A 145 2.30 23.34 1.46
CA THR A 145 0.98 23.20 2.13
C THR A 145 0.46 24.49 2.77
N VAL A 146 1.32 25.49 3.00
CA VAL A 146 0.91 26.80 3.54
C VAL A 146 0.20 27.65 2.50
N VAL A 147 0.57 27.50 1.22
CA VAL A 147 0.12 28.37 0.12
C VAL A 147 -0.61 27.62 -0.99
N VAL A 148 -0.38 26.32 -1.12
CA VAL A 148 -0.99 25.44 -2.12
C VAL A 148 -2.04 24.55 -1.43
N PRO A 149 -3.28 24.57 -1.92
CA PRO A 149 -4.33 23.68 -1.44
C PRO A 149 -3.98 22.20 -1.60
N ALA A 150 -4.34 21.37 -0.60
CA ALA A 150 -3.97 19.95 -0.54
C ALA A 150 -4.32 19.15 -1.81
N LYS A 151 -5.45 19.46 -2.46
CA LYS A 151 -5.86 18.88 -3.76
C LYS A 151 -4.77 18.96 -4.82
N TRP A 152 -4.10 20.11 -4.92
CA TRP A 152 -3.08 20.42 -5.90
C TRP A 152 -1.70 19.86 -5.53
N LEU A 153 -1.56 19.22 -4.37
CA LEU A 153 -0.37 18.49 -3.98
C LEU A 153 -0.59 16.98 -4.08
N ILE A 154 -1.71 16.48 -3.55
CA ILE A 154 -2.02 15.04 -3.49
C ILE A 154 -2.26 14.45 -4.88
N ALA A 155 -3.10 15.08 -5.71
CA ALA A 155 -3.43 14.52 -7.03
C ALA A 155 -2.22 14.50 -7.97
N PRO A 156 -1.43 15.60 -8.11
CA PRO A 156 -0.17 15.54 -8.86
C PRO A 156 0.85 14.59 -8.23
N GLY A 157 0.90 14.48 -6.90
CA GLY A 157 1.74 13.49 -6.21
C GLY A 157 1.45 12.06 -6.63
N PHE A 158 0.17 11.70 -6.78
CA PHE A 158 -0.24 10.39 -7.33
C PHE A 158 0.10 10.22 -8.81
N ALA A 159 -0.01 11.27 -9.62
CA ALA A 159 0.42 11.22 -11.01
C ALA A 159 1.94 11.01 -11.12
N VAL A 160 2.73 11.73 -10.31
CA VAL A 160 4.19 11.55 -10.20
C VAL A 160 4.51 10.14 -9.71
N LEU A 161 3.79 9.62 -8.72
CA LEU A 161 3.92 8.24 -8.27
C LEU A 161 3.65 7.25 -9.40
N GLY A 162 2.57 7.42 -10.15
CA GLY A 162 2.23 6.59 -11.31
C GLY A 162 3.32 6.61 -12.38
N VAL A 163 3.87 7.79 -12.70
CA VAL A 163 5.02 7.90 -13.62
C VAL A 163 6.25 7.19 -13.05
N GLY A 164 6.52 7.31 -11.75
CA GLY A 164 7.61 6.60 -11.10
C GLY A 164 7.48 5.08 -11.19
N LEU A 165 6.27 4.55 -10.97
CA LEU A 165 5.98 3.13 -11.14
C LEU A 165 6.08 2.70 -12.61
N LEU A 166 5.64 3.54 -13.55
CA LEU A 166 5.79 3.29 -14.98
C LEU A 166 7.27 3.26 -15.43
N LEU A 167 8.13 4.05 -14.78
CA LEU A 167 9.58 4.01 -15.03
C LEU A 167 10.26 2.76 -14.46
N ILE A 168 9.65 2.10 -13.46
CA ILE A 168 10.12 0.80 -12.96
C ILE A 168 9.76 -0.31 -13.95
N HIS A 169 8.64 -0.18 -14.68
CA HIS A 169 8.22 -1.14 -15.70
C HIS A 169 9.27 -1.31 -16.81
N GLY A 170 9.19 -2.42 -17.53
CA GLY A 170 10.13 -2.76 -18.60
C GLY A 170 11.42 -3.36 -18.07
N ILE A 171 11.36 -4.03 -16.91
CA ILE A 171 12.46 -4.87 -16.44
C ILE A 171 12.62 -6.01 -17.45
N ASP A 172 13.84 -6.27 -17.86
CA ASP A 172 14.25 -7.41 -18.68
C ASP A 172 15.09 -8.38 -17.85
N VAL A 173 15.28 -9.61 -18.33
CA VAL A 173 16.10 -10.67 -17.71
C VAL A 173 17.53 -10.21 -17.46
N ASP A 174 18.09 -9.38 -18.35
CA ASP A 174 19.45 -8.85 -18.25
C ASP A 174 19.52 -7.51 -17.48
N SER A 175 18.39 -7.03 -16.96
CA SER A 175 18.34 -5.75 -16.25
C SER A 175 19.11 -5.79 -14.94
N THR A 176 19.89 -4.76 -14.69
CA THR A 176 20.55 -4.57 -13.41
C THR A 176 19.71 -3.69 -12.48
N TRP A 177 20.06 -3.64 -11.20
CA TRP A 177 19.33 -2.84 -10.20
C TRP A 177 19.25 -1.35 -10.55
N THR A 178 20.15 -0.84 -11.40
CA THR A 178 20.18 0.57 -11.81
C THR A 178 18.95 0.97 -12.62
N HIS A 179 18.29 0.02 -13.29
CA HIS A 179 16.99 0.22 -13.95
C HIS A 179 15.93 0.77 -13.00
N LEU A 180 15.99 0.39 -11.72
CA LEU A 180 15.03 0.82 -10.71
C LEU A 180 15.24 2.29 -10.28
N ILE A 181 16.44 2.85 -10.45
CA ILE A 181 16.82 4.14 -9.86
C ILE A 181 15.86 5.28 -10.28
N PRO A 182 15.59 5.52 -11.57
CA PRO A 182 14.72 6.61 -11.98
C PRO A 182 13.31 6.45 -11.41
N GLY A 183 12.78 5.23 -11.46
CA GLY A 183 11.47 4.92 -10.93
C GLY A 183 11.36 5.04 -9.41
N LEU A 184 12.38 4.63 -8.66
CA LEU A 184 12.45 4.79 -7.20
C LEU A 184 12.51 6.27 -6.80
N ILE A 185 13.32 7.08 -7.49
CA ILE A 185 13.43 8.51 -7.22
C ILE A 185 12.08 9.19 -7.49
N VAL A 186 11.50 8.99 -8.68
CA VAL A 186 10.24 9.65 -9.08
C VAL A 186 9.08 9.17 -8.18
N SER A 187 9.00 7.87 -7.88
CA SER A 187 8.02 7.34 -6.92
C SER A 187 8.17 7.97 -5.54
N GLY A 188 9.40 8.14 -5.07
CA GLY A 188 9.70 8.78 -3.79
C GLY A 188 9.22 10.23 -3.77
N LEU A 189 9.47 10.99 -4.83
CA LEU A 189 8.95 12.36 -4.98
C LEU A 189 7.41 12.40 -4.88
N GLY A 190 6.72 11.45 -5.52
CA GLY A 190 5.27 11.32 -5.41
C GLY A 190 4.81 11.03 -3.99
N ILE A 191 5.47 10.10 -3.29
CA ILE A 191 5.13 9.72 -1.90
C ILE A 191 5.21 10.94 -0.95
N GLY A 192 6.27 11.75 -1.03
CA GLY A 192 6.40 12.92 -0.16
C GLY A 192 5.38 14.03 -0.48
N LEU A 193 5.04 14.20 -1.76
CA LEU A 193 3.96 15.10 -2.19
C LEU A 193 2.57 14.65 -1.72
N ILE A 194 2.34 13.35 -1.54
CA ILE A 194 1.07 12.80 -1.05
C ILE A 194 1.01 12.85 0.48
N ASN A 195 2.01 12.29 1.17
CA ASN A 195 1.92 12.02 2.60
C ASN A 195 1.91 13.29 3.46
N THR A 196 2.68 14.32 3.07
CA THR A 196 2.75 15.57 3.82
C THR A 196 1.41 16.31 3.88
N PRO A 197 0.75 16.65 2.76
CA PRO A 197 -0.58 17.25 2.78
C PRO A 197 -1.66 16.31 3.31
N LEU A 198 -1.49 14.98 3.19
CA LEU A 198 -2.46 14.04 3.74
C LEU A 198 -2.49 14.10 5.27
N ALA A 199 -1.32 14.21 5.92
CA ALA A 199 -1.22 14.38 7.36
C ALA A 199 -1.85 15.71 7.83
N SER A 200 -1.63 16.82 7.12
CA SER A 200 -2.26 18.11 7.48
C SER A 200 -3.75 18.14 7.19
N THR A 201 -4.21 17.48 6.12
CA THR A 201 -5.64 17.34 5.77
C THR A 201 -6.39 16.54 6.83
N ALA A 202 -5.80 15.46 7.35
CA ALA A 202 -6.40 14.66 8.42
C ALA A 202 -6.66 15.49 9.70
N VAL A 203 -5.85 16.52 9.95
CA VAL A 203 -6.01 17.43 11.11
C VAL A 203 -6.90 18.63 10.77
N GLY A 204 -6.90 19.11 9.52
CA GLY A 204 -7.64 20.32 9.11
C GLY A 204 -9.13 20.10 8.75
N VAL A 205 -9.54 18.86 8.49
CA VAL A 205 -10.92 18.52 8.06
C VAL A 205 -11.83 18.10 9.24
N VAL A 206 -11.22 17.86 10.40
CA VAL A 206 -11.89 17.50 11.66
C VAL A 206 -11.53 18.50 12.75
N SER A 207 -12.40 18.66 13.75
CA SER A 207 -12.08 19.50 14.91
C SER A 207 -10.92 18.87 15.71
N VAL A 208 -10.21 19.69 16.49
CA VAL A 208 -9.01 19.27 17.24
C VAL A 208 -9.32 18.06 18.13
N GLU A 209 -10.51 18.03 18.72
CA GLU A 209 -11.01 16.97 19.61
C GLU A 209 -11.20 15.63 18.86
N ARG A 210 -11.37 15.67 17.54
CA ARG A 210 -11.61 14.50 16.67
C ARG A 210 -10.39 14.09 15.84
N SER A 211 -9.27 14.80 15.98
CA SER A 211 -8.03 14.55 15.24
C SER A 211 -7.44 13.16 15.49
N GLY A 212 -7.53 12.66 16.73
CA GLY A 212 -7.08 11.31 17.10
C GLY A 212 -7.84 10.22 16.36
N MET A 213 -9.17 10.35 16.27
CA MET A 213 -10.03 9.44 15.51
C MET A 213 -9.71 9.47 14.01
N ALA A 214 -9.55 10.66 13.42
CA ALA A 214 -9.19 10.82 12.00
C ALA A 214 -7.82 10.20 11.67
N SER A 215 -6.81 10.40 12.53
CA SER A 215 -5.49 9.79 12.37
C SER A 215 -5.53 8.26 12.51
N GLY A 216 -6.32 7.76 13.46
CA GLY A 216 -6.52 6.32 13.67
C GLY A 216 -7.12 5.65 12.43
N ILE A 217 -8.22 6.16 11.91
CA ILE A 217 -8.88 5.59 10.72
C ILE A 217 -7.99 5.73 9.47
N ASN A 218 -7.26 6.84 9.31
CA ASN A 218 -6.29 6.99 8.23
C ASN A 218 -5.19 5.92 8.29
N SER A 219 -4.65 5.66 9.48
CA SER A 219 -3.67 4.59 9.71
C SER A 219 -4.26 3.20 9.41
N THR A 220 -5.53 2.97 9.78
CA THR A 220 -6.24 1.74 9.41
C THR A 220 -6.35 1.58 7.89
N PHE A 221 -6.78 2.61 7.16
CA PHE A 221 -6.87 2.55 5.70
C PHE A 221 -5.51 2.30 5.04
N ARG A 222 -4.44 2.87 5.60
CA ARG A 222 -3.07 2.56 5.14
C ARG A 222 -2.72 1.09 5.36
N GLN A 223 -3.02 0.53 6.53
CA GLN A 223 -2.70 -0.87 6.84
C GLN A 223 -3.53 -1.84 5.98
N VAL A 224 -4.82 -1.57 5.83
CA VAL A 224 -5.72 -2.33 4.95
C VAL A 224 -5.25 -2.21 3.50
N GLY A 225 -4.83 -1.02 3.07
CA GLY A 225 -4.24 -0.81 1.74
C GLY A 225 -3.03 -1.69 1.48
N VAL A 226 -2.06 -1.71 2.40
CA VAL A 226 -0.87 -2.56 2.26
C VAL A 226 -1.25 -4.03 2.18
N ALA A 227 -2.09 -4.50 3.10
CA ALA A 227 -2.52 -5.91 3.15
C ALA A 227 -3.29 -6.33 1.90
N THR A 228 -4.24 -5.48 1.45
CA THR A 228 -5.06 -5.74 0.27
C THR A 228 -4.22 -5.72 -0.99
N GLY A 229 -3.33 -4.73 -1.15
CA GLY A 229 -2.44 -4.65 -2.30
C GLY A 229 -1.48 -5.83 -2.37
N ILE A 230 -0.90 -6.28 -1.24
CA ILE A 230 -0.04 -7.47 -1.23
C ILE A 230 -0.86 -8.72 -1.60
N ALA A 231 -2.06 -8.90 -1.05
CA ALA A 231 -2.89 -10.06 -1.38
C ALA A 231 -3.28 -10.10 -2.87
N VAL A 232 -3.78 -8.98 -3.40
CA VAL A 232 -4.25 -8.90 -4.80
C VAL A 232 -3.09 -8.99 -5.77
N LEU A 233 -2.04 -8.17 -5.60
CA LEU A 233 -0.87 -8.22 -6.48
C LEU A 233 -0.19 -9.58 -6.39
N GLY A 234 -0.11 -10.20 -5.21
CA GLY A 234 0.46 -11.53 -5.02
C GLY A 234 -0.29 -12.62 -5.77
N THR A 235 -1.62 -12.56 -5.75
CA THR A 235 -2.46 -13.52 -6.50
C THR A 235 -2.20 -13.43 -7.99
N ILE A 236 -2.17 -12.21 -8.52
CA ILE A 236 -1.91 -11.96 -9.94
C ILE A 236 -0.47 -12.36 -10.29
N PHE A 237 0.48 -12.04 -9.42
CA PHE A 237 1.89 -12.40 -9.57
C PHE A 237 2.09 -13.92 -9.64
N SER A 238 1.49 -14.67 -8.71
CA SER A 238 1.55 -16.14 -8.68
C SER A 238 0.89 -16.77 -9.90
N HIS A 239 -0.25 -16.23 -10.34
CA HIS A 239 -0.93 -16.71 -11.55
C HIS A 239 -0.08 -16.48 -12.80
N GLN A 240 0.50 -15.29 -12.95
CA GLN A 240 1.34 -14.94 -14.09
C GLN A 240 2.62 -15.79 -14.12
N ILE A 241 3.23 -16.07 -12.96
CA ILE A 241 4.37 -17.00 -12.85
C ILE A 241 3.96 -18.41 -13.27
N ALA A 242 2.85 -18.93 -12.75
CA ALA A 242 2.40 -20.29 -13.03
C ALA A 242 2.10 -20.48 -14.52
N ASP A 243 1.43 -19.51 -15.14
CA ASP A 243 1.14 -19.53 -16.57
C ASP A 243 2.41 -19.43 -17.41
N GLY A 244 3.32 -18.49 -17.08
CA GLY A 244 4.59 -18.33 -17.79
C GLY A 244 5.45 -19.59 -17.75
N ILE A 245 5.53 -20.25 -16.59
CA ILE A 245 6.27 -21.50 -16.41
C ILE A 245 5.59 -22.66 -17.14
N ARG A 246 4.26 -22.76 -17.07
CA ARG A 246 3.52 -23.81 -17.78
C ARG A 246 3.72 -23.68 -19.29
N SER A 247 3.64 -22.47 -19.84
CA SER A 247 3.87 -22.22 -21.27
C SER A 247 5.33 -22.40 -21.66
N GLY A 248 6.27 -21.90 -20.85
CA GLY A 248 7.71 -21.94 -21.17
C GLY A 248 8.31 -23.34 -21.07
N LEU A 249 7.70 -24.24 -20.28
CA LEU A 249 8.15 -25.63 -20.13
C LEU A 249 7.32 -26.63 -20.94
N ALA A 250 6.21 -26.24 -21.58
CA ALA A 250 5.27 -27.15 -22.23
C ALA A 250 5.90 -28.13 -23.23
N ASP A 251 6.84 -27.64 -24.04
CA ASP A 251 7.53 -28.43 -25.09
C ASP A 251 8.89 -28.97 -24.62
N THR A 252 9.12 -29.01 -23.31
CA THR A 252 10.41 -29.37 -22.71
C THR A 252 10.31 -30.68 -21.93
N PRO A 253 11.42 -31.40 -21.70
CA PRO A 253 11.43 -32.56 -20.80
C PRO A 253 11.04 -32.22 -19.35
N ALA A 254 11.01 -30.94 -18.99
CA ALA A 254 10.64 -30.44 -17.67
C ALA A 254 9.15 -30.07 -17.53
N ALA A 255 8.30 -30.30 -18.55
CA ALA A 255 6.87 -29.99 -18.51
C ALA A 255 6.15 -30.58 -17.27
N GLY A 256 6.53 -31.78 -16.84
CA GLY A 256 5.97 -32.42 -15.65
C GLY A 256 6.33 -31.76 -14.31
N GLN A 257 7.27 -30.80 -14.31
CA GLN A 257 7.73 -30.09 -13.11
C GLN A 257 7.16 -28.67 -13.01
N SER A 258 6.36 -28.21 -13.97
CA SER A 258 5.86 -26.82 -14.05
C SER A 258 5.22 -26.32 -12.76
N ASP A 259 4.35 -27.11 -12.11
CA ASP A 259 3.66 -26.67 -10.89
C ASP A 259 4.62 -26.56 -9.68
N GLN A 260 5.60 -27.46 -9.59
CA GLN A 260 6.62 -27.42 -8.54
C GLN A 260 7.54 -26.21 -8.72
N VAL A 261 7.96 -25.95 -9.96
CA VAL A 261 8.76 -24.77 -10.32
C VAL A 261 7.97 -23.49 -10.04
N ALA A 262 6.70 -23.41 -10.44
CA ALA A 262 5.86 -22.23 -10.21
C ALA A 262 5.67 -21.92 -8.72
N THR A 263 5.43 -22.95 -7.90
CA THR A 263 5.30 -22.81 -6.45
C THR A 263 6.61 -22.29 -5.84
N ALA A 264 7.74 -22.83 -6.25
CA ALA A 264 9.04 -22.41 -5.74
C ALA A 264 9.45 -21.01 -6.18
N VAL A 265 9.17 -20.63 -7.44
CA VAL A 265 9.45 -19.28 -7.95
C VAL A 265 8.62 -18.25 -7.21
N THR A 266 7.33 -18.52 -6.99
CA THR A 266 6.44 -17.69 -6.17
C THR A 266 6.94 -17.58 -4.72
N GLY A 267 7.44 -18.68 -4.15
CA GLY A 267 7.96 -18.73 -2.79
C GLY A 267 9.38 -18.18 -2.61
N GLY A 268 10.03 -17.68 -3.68
CA GLY A 268 11.41 -17.19 -3.63
C GLY A 268 12.48 -18.29 -3.48
N GLN A 269 12.14 -19.54 -3.80
CA GLN A 269 12.99 -20.72 -3.65
C GLN A 269 13.55 -21.22 -5.00
N VAL A 270 13.71 -20.31 -5.97
CA VAL A 270 14.16 -20.60 -7.35
C VAL A 270 15.44 -21.44 -7.35
N GLY A 271 16.45 -21.02 -6.59
CA GLY A 271 17.73 -21.72 -6.52
C GLY A 271 17.62 -23.15 -5.98
N ALA A 272 16.74 -23.41 -5.02
CA ALA A 272 16.54 -24.76 -4.47
C ALA A 272 15.93 -25.71 -5.49
N VAL A 273 14.93 -25.25 -6.26
CA VAL A 273 14.31 -26.07 -7.32
C VAL A 273 15.25 -26.32 -8.48
N ILE A 274 16.04 -25.33 -8.90
CA ILE A 274 17.05 -25.53 -9.95
C ILE A 274 18.07 -26.59 -9.51
N GLN A 275 18.53 -26.55 -8.26
CA GLN A 275 19.51 -27.53 -7.74
C GLN A 275 18.92 -28.94 -7.59
N ALA A 276 17.64 -29.05 -7.23
CA ALA A 276 16.94 -30.33 -7.17
C ALA A 276 16.64 -30.92 -8.58
N SER A 277 16.67 -30.10 -9.62
CA SER A 277 16.34 -30.51 -10.99
C SER A 277 17.47 -31.29 -11.67
N PRO A 278 17.17 -32.20 -12.63
CA PRO A 278 18.17 -32.92 -13.41
C PRO A 278 19.11 -31.97 -14.17
N PRO A 279 20.43 -32.24 -14.26
CA PRO A 279 21.42 -31.33 -14.86
C PRO A 279 21.06 -30.83 -16.26
N GLY A 280 20.46 -31.69 -17.10
CA GLY A 280 20.11 -31.35 -18.48
C GLY A 280 18.98 -30.34 -18.67
N VAL A 281 18.22 -29.99 -17.61
CA VAL A 281 17.10 -29.03 -17.69
C VAL A 281 17.28 -27.80 -16.79
N ARG A 282 18.38 -27.71 -16.02
CA ARG A 282 18.60 -26.65 -15.03
C ARG A 282 18.62 -25.26 -15.65
N ASP A 283 19.38 -25.10 -16.73
CA ASP A 283 19.52 -23.79 -17.40
C ASP A 283 18.20 -23.34 -18.03
N GLN A 284 17.44 -24.29 -18.57
CA GLN A 284 16.12 -24.02 -19.15
C GLN A 284 15.10 -23.62 -18.07
N ILE A 285 15.05 -24.35 -16.95
CA ILE A 285 14.20 -24.01 -15.80
C ILE A 285 14.60 -22.64 -15.24
N ALA A 286 15.90 -22.35 -15.13
CA ALA A 286 16.40 -21.06 -14.66
C ALA A 286 15.96 -19.91 -15.57
N ALA A 287 16.12 -20.06 -16.88
CA ALA A 287 15.72 -19.04 -17.86
C ALA A 287 14.20 -18.80 -17.85
N VAL A 288 13.39 -19.87 -17.83
CA VAL A 288 11.93 -19.77 -17.79
C VAL A 288 11.45 -19.19 -16.46
N ALA A 289 12.08 -19.57 -15.34
CA ALA A 289 11.76 -19.02 -14.03
C ALA A 289 12.04 -17.51 -13.94
N THR A 290 13.22 -17.07 -14.40
CA THR A 290 13.61 -15.65 -14.36
C THR A 290 12.74 -14.81 -15.28
N SER A 291 12.51 -15.25 -16.52
CA SER A 291 11.63 -14.55 -17.46
C SER A 291 10.20 -14.45 -16.94
N SER A 292 9.62 -15.55 -16.45
CA SER A 292 8.26 -15.55 -15.87
C SER A 292 8.15 -14.65 -14.64
N PHE A 293 9.19 -14.59 -13.80
CA PHE A 293 9.22 -13.69 -12.64
C PHE A 293 9.25 -12.22 -13.09
N VAL A 294 10.11 -11.88 -14.05
CA VAL A 294 10.25 -10.52 -14.57
C VAL A 294 8.95 -10.07 -15.25
N ASP A 295 8.32 -10.93 -16.05
CA ASP A 295 7.03 -10.65 -16.69
C ASP A 295 5.92 -10.43 -15.66
N ALA A 296 5.85 -11.30 -14.64
CA ALA A 296 4.90 -11.13 -13.54
C ALA A 296 5.12 -9.82 -12.77
N LEU A 297 6.38 -9.45 -12.51
CA LEU A 297 6.73 -8.20 -11.85
C LEU A 297 6.34 -6.98 -12.69
N ASN A 298 6.59 -7.02 -13.99
CA ASN A 298 6.17 -5.97 -14.93
C ASN A 298 4.64 -5.82 -14.95
N HIS A 299 3.90 -6.93 -14.92
CA HIS A 299 2.44 -6.95 -14.94
C HIS A 299 1.85 -6.31 -13.67
N ILE A 300 2.30 -6.71 -12.48
CA ILE A 300 1.81 -6.12 -11.22
C ILE A 300 2.24 -4.66 -11.06
N THR A 301 3.40 -4.28 -11.61
CA THR A 301 3.86 -2.89 -11.65
C THR A 301 2.93 -2.02 -12.47
N LEU A 302 2.42 -2.53 -13.61
CA LEU A 302 1.44 -1.85 -14.43
C LEU A 302 0.11 -1.68 -13.68
N ILE A 303 -0.35 -2.71 -12.96
CA ILE A 303 -1.57 -2.62 -12.13
C ILE A 303 -1.42 -1.55 -11.04
N ALA A 304 -0.28 -1.54 -10.33
CA ALA A 304 0.00 -0.53 -9.32
C ALA A 304 0.08 0.90 -9.92
N THR A 305 0.60 1.01 -11.15
CA THR A 305 0.66 2.26 -11.92
C THR A 305 -0.74 2.77 -12.25
N VAL A 306 -1.61 1.90 -12.79
CA VAL A 306 -3.01 2.24 -13.10
C VAL A 306 -3.74 2.65 -11.83
N LEU A 307 -3.55 1.92 -10.73
CA LEU A 307 -4.12 2.27 -9.43
C LEU A 307 -3.68 3.67 -8.97
N ALA A 308 -2.39 4.00 -9.09
CA ALA A 308 -1.89 5.33 -8.75
C ALA A 308 -2.55 6.44 -9.59
N PHE A 309 -2.71 6.25 -10.90
CA PHE A 309 -3.40 7.21 -11.76
C PHE A 309 -4.91 7.33 -11.45
N VAL A 310 -5.58 6.21 -11.16
CA VAL A 310 -6.97 6.23 -10.69
C VAL A 310 -7.09 7.00 -9.39
N CYS A 311 -6.17 6.79 -8.43
CA CYS A 311 -6.13 7.56 -7.19
C CYS A 311 -5.87 9.05 -7.46
N ALA A 312 -5.04 9.42 -8.44
CA ALA A 312 -4.85 10.81 -8.84
C ALA A 312 -6.18 11.46 -9.25
N VAL A 313 -6.95 10.80 -10.11
CA VAL A 313 -8.25 11.29 -10.59
C VAL A 313 -9.27 11.34 -9.45
N VAL A 314 -9.38 10.27 -8.66
CA VAL A 314 -10.35 10.21 -7.54
C VAL A 314 -10.03 11.30 -6.52
N CYS A 315 -8.78 11.42 -6.08
CA CYS A 315 -8.38 12.45 -5.11
C CYS A 315 -8.61 13.86 -5.67
N PHE A 316 -8.37 14.08 -6.96
CA PHE A 316 -8.64 15.35 -7.60
C PHE A 316 -10.14 15.71 -7.55
N VAL A 317 -11.02 14.74 -7.77
CA VAL A 317 -12.48 14.96 -7.76
C VAL A 317 -13.04 15.11 -6.35
N THR A 318 -12.53 14.33 -5.39
CA THR A 318 -13.09 14.24 -4.03
C THR A 318 -12.54 15.29 -3.08
N ILE A 319 -11.26 15.67 -3.19
CA ILE A 319 -10.64 16.67 -2.29
C ILE A 319 -11.08 18.07 -2.72
N ARG A 320 -11.87 18.75 -1.88
CA ARG A 320 -12.44 20.07 -2.15
C ARG A 320 -12.04 21.06 -1.05
N GLN A 321 -11.59 22.25 -1.45
CA GLN A 321 -11.15 23.29 -0.51
C GLN A 321 -12.26 23.78 0.43
N GLN A 322 -13.52 23.70 0.00
CA GLN A 322 -14.68 24.14 0.77
C GLN A 322 -15.00 23.27 2.00
N ASP A 323 -14.44 22.05 2.10
CA ASP A 323 -14.74 21.13 3.20
C ASP A 323 -13.82 21.33 4.41
N PHE A 324 -12.79 22.17 4.28
CA PHE A 324 -11.86 22.51 5.36
C PHE A 324 -12.53 23.47 6.35
N VAL A 325 -12.29 23.26 7.65
CA VAL A 325 -12.88 24.09 8.70
C VAL A 325 -12.30 25.51 8.61
N GLN A 326 -13.17 26.52 8.48
CA GLN A 326 -12.74 27.93 8.53
C GLN A 326 -11.99 28.20 9.84
N GLY A 327 -10.71 28.55 9.75
CA GLY A 327 -9.82 28.80 10.89
C GLY A 327 -8.74 27.74 11.15
N GLY A 328 -8.69 26.64 10.40
CA GLY A 328 -7.54 25.71 10.40
C GLY A 328 -6.33 26.27 9.62
N PRO A 329 -5.09 25.80 9.88
CA PRO A 329 -3.90 26.24 9.16
C PRO A 329 -4.04 25.89 7.68
N GLY A 330 -4.43 26.87 6.86
CA GLY A 330 -4.76 26.70 5.43
C GLY A 330 -5.98 27.49 4.95
N ALA A 331 -6.76 28.12 5.84
CA ALA A 331 -7.79 29.08 5.42
C ALA A 331 -7.11 30.35 4.83
N PRO A 332 -7.47 30.80 3.61
CA PRO A 332 -7.05 32.10 3.12
C PRO A 332 -7.56 33.15 4.11
N GLY A 333 -6.66 33.99 4.62
CA GLY A 333 -7.04 35.09 5.50
C GLY A 333 -8.08 35.95 4.81
N GLY A 334 -9.24 36.13 5.45
CA GLY A 334 -10.27 37.04 4.98
C GLY A 334 -9.73 38.47 4.94
N HIS A 335 -9.89 39.10 3.79
CA HIS A 335 -9.77 40.55 3.63
C HIS A 335 -10.96 41.25 4.29
#